data_AF-A0A1H8XIT4-F1
#
_entry.id   AF-A0A1H8XIT4-F1
#
_cell.length_a   1.000
_cell.length_b   1.000
_cell.length_c   1.000
_cell.angle_alpha   90.00
_cell.angle_beta   90.00
_cell.angle_gamma   90.00
#
_symmetry.space_group_name_H-M   'P 1'
#
loop_
_entity.id
_entity.type
_entity.pdbx_description
1 polymer ?
#
loop_
_entity_poly.entity_id
_entity_poly.type
_entity_poly.pdbx_seq_one_letter_code
_entity_poly.pdbx_strand_id
1 'polypeptide(L)'
;MTSSRLPALAAILAPALFPAFAGPASAAPSAGRFDGAWSVVATAETGNCTGPYRYPIVIRDGVVDDAGGNGVDASGRAGTDGRITGTIRSGLASVSVSGRLRGTAGSGRWSLAGISPCSGRWTARRTG
;
A
#
# COMPACT_ATOMS: atom_id res chain seq x y z
N MET A 1 -16.18 -38.84 -77.91
CA MET A 1 -15.41 -40.00 -77.40
C MET A 1 -14.02 -39.51 -77.01
N THR A 2 -13.47 -40.04 -75.91
CA THR A 2 -12.15 -39.77 -75.29
C THR A 2 -12.09 -38.45 -74.50
N SER A 3 -12.39 -38.42 -73.19
CA SER A 3 -11.64 -38.96 -72.02
C SER A 3 -10.28 -38.32 -71.81
N SER A 4 -10.09 -37.63 -70.67
CA SER A 4 -9.31 -38.17 -69.54
C SER A 4 -9.02 -37.11 -68.45
N ARG A 5 -8.76 -37.63 -67.25
CA ARG A 5 -8.94 -37.03 -65.92
C ARG A 5 -7.75 -36.21 -65.41
N LEU A 6 -8.05 -35.42 -64.37
CA LEU A 6 -7.20 -34.56 -63.53
C LEU A 6 -5.95 -35.24 -62.96
N PRO A 7 -5.00 -34.42 -62.45
CA PRO A 7 -4.70 -34.54 -61.01
C PRO A 7 -4.66 -33.20 -60.26
N ALA A 8 -4.99 -33.32 -58.97
CA ALA A 8 -4.95 -32.30 -57.95
C ALA A 8 -3.52 -31.83 -57.64
N LEU A 9 -3.37 -30.57 -57.24
CA LEU A 9 -2.26 -30.11 -56.41
C LEU A 9 -2.78 -29.13 -55.36
N ALA A 10 -2.57 -29.55 -54.12
CA ALA A 10 -2.89 -28.85 -52.88
C ALA A 10 -1.73 -27.92 -52.46
N ALA A 11 -2.00 -27.17 -51.38
CA ALA A 11 -1.09 -26.34 -50.57
C ALA A 11 -0.91 -24.90 -51.10
N ILE A 12 -0.81 -23.85 -50.27
CA ILE A 12 -0.17 -23.75 -48.95
C ILE A 12 -0.90 -22.65 -48.15
N LEU A 13 -1.34 -22.97 -46.91
CA LEU A 13 -1.77 -21.96 -45.92
C LEU A 13 -0.53 -21.33 -45.28
N ALA A 14 -0.34 -20.03 -45.47
CA ALA A 14 0.72 -19.25 -44.82
C ALA A 14 0.20 -18.67 -43.48
N PRO A 15 0.79 -19.00 -42.32
CA PRO A 15 0.46 -18.30 -41.08
C PRO A 15 1.26 -17.00 -40.98
N ALA A 16 0.56 -15.86 -40.91
CA ALA A 16 1.14 -14.57 -40.61
C ALA A 16 1.62 -14.55 -39.14
N LEU A 17 2.93 -14.52 -38.94
CA LEU A 17 3.57 -14.29 -37.65
C LEU A 17 3.38 -12.82 -37.24
N PHE A 18 2.49 -12.55 -36.29
CA PHE A 18 2.42 -11.26 -35.61
C PHE A 18 3.50 -11.22 -34.50
N PRO A 19 4.48 -10.31 -34.53
CA PRO A 19 5.37 -10.12 -33.41
C PRO A 19 4.59 -9.42 -32.28
N ALA A 20 4.36 -10.13 -31.18
CA ALA A 20 3.85 -9.53 -29.96
C ALA A 20 4.92 -8.60 -29.39
N PHE A 21 4.64 -7.29 -29.41
CA PHE A 21 5.47 -6.27 -28.78
C PHE A 21 5.32 -6.39 -27.25
N ALA A 22 6.16 -7.21 -26.62
CA ALA A 22 6.28 -7.24 -25.17
C ALA A 22 6.99 -5.97 -24.71
N GLY A 23 6.22 -4.93 -24.37
CA GLY A 23 6.73 -3.72 -23.74
C GLY A 23 7.37 -4.02 -22.38
N PRO A 24 8.34 -3.21 -21.92
CA PRO A 24 9.07 -3.47 -20.69
C PRO A 24 8.12 -3.33 -19.49
N ALA A 25 7.85 -4.44 -18.81
CA ALA A 25 7.21 -4.46 -17.50
C ALA A 25 8.18 -3.89 -16.46
N SER A 26 8.21 -2.57 -16.30
CA SER A 26 8.90 -1.92 -15.19
C SER A 26 8.02 -1.96 -13.94
N ALA A 27 7.89 -3.13 -13.31
CA ALA A 27 7.36 -3.22 -11.97
C ALA A 27 8.54 -3.18 -10.99
N ALA A 28 8.94 -1.96 -10.59
CA ALA A 28 9.93 -1.75 -9.55
C ALA A 28 9.52 -2.48 -8.24
N PRO A 29 10.48 -3.01 -7.46
CA PRO A 29 10.17 -3.80 -6.27
C PRO A 29 9.50 -2.96 -5.16
N SER A 30 8.18 -3.13 -5.05
CA SER A 30 7.24 -3.14 -3.90
C SER A 30 7.45 -2.37 -2.58
N ALA A 31 8.60 -1.77 -2.26
CA ALA A 31 8.78 -0.91 -1.07
C ALA A 31 8.07 0.44 -1.24
N GLY A 32 8.10 1.01 -2.45
CA GLY A 32 7.52 2.32 -2.74
C GLY A 32 6.02 2.33 -3.05
N ARG A 33 5.33 1.19 -3.03
CA ARG A 33 3.93 1.13 -3.50
C ARG A 33 2.96 1.98 -2.67
N PHE A 34 3.31 2.21 -1.41
CA PHE A 34 2.55 3.06 -0.49
C PHE A 34 3.19 4.42 -0.22
N ASP A 35 4.28 4.74 -0.90
CA ASP A 35 4.94 6.03 -0.75
C ASP A 35 4.00 7.18 -1.12
N GLY A 36 4.24 8.34 -0.52
CA GLY A 36 3.44 9.54 -0.69
C GLY A 36 2.72 9.97 0.58
N ALA A 37 1.88 11.00 0.44
CA ALA A 37 1.20 11.64 1.55
C ALA A 37 -0.11 10.94 1.93
N TRP A 38 -0.36 10.85 3.22
CA TRP A 38 -1.56 10.24 3.79
C TRP A 38 -2.14 11.09 4.91
N SER A 39 -3.46 11.05 5.04
CA SER A 39 -4.17 11.54 6.22
C SER A 39 -4.62 10.37 7.07
N VAL A 40 -4.18 10.33 8.32
CA VAL A 40 -4.55 9.32 9.31
C VAL A 40 -5.54 9.93 10.30
N VAL A 41 -6.57 9.18 10.66
CA VAL A 41 -7.51 9.52 11.73
C VAL A 41 -7.46 8.42 12.78
N ALA A 42 -7.06 8.76 14.00
CA ALA A 42 -7.01 7.87 15.16
C ALA A 42 -8.17 8.20 16.11
N THR A 43 -9.12 7.28 16.23
CA THR A 43 -10.29 7.42 17.13
C THR A 43 -10.00 6.67 18.42
N ALA A 44 -10.21 7.32 19.57
CA ALA A 44 -10.15 6.68 20.87
C ALA A 44 -11.46 5.94 21.15
N GLU A 45 -11.37 4.72 21.68
CA GLU A 45 -12.52 3.85 21.95
C GLU A 45 -12.56 3.40 23.41
N THR A 46 -11.43 3.40 24.09
CA THR A 46 -11.32 2.94 25.47
C THR A 46 -10.25 3.74 26.19
N GLY A 47 -10.47 3.98 27.48
CA GLY A 47 -9.54 4.69 28.35
C GLY A 47 -9.78 6.20 28.37
N ASN A 48 -8.75 6.96 28.75
CA ASN A 48 -8.89 8.38 29.11
C ASN A 48 -8.77 9.35 27.92
N CYS A 49 -8.57 8.86 26.69
CA CYS A 49 -8.41 9.71 25.51
C CYS A 49 -9.76 9.99 24.84
N THR A 50 -9.94 11.20 24.31
CA THR A 50 -11.20 11.69 23.73
C THR A 50 -11.06 12.11 22.26
N GLY A 51 -10.24 11.38 21.49
CA GLY A 51 -10.12 11.58 20.03
C GLY A 51 -11.48 11.55 19.30
N PRO A 52 -11.51 11.91 17.99
CA PRO A 52 -10.47 11.54 17.04
C PRO A 52 -9.36 12.56 16.87
N TYR A 53 -8.16 12.07 16.63
CA TYR A 53 -6.96 12.84 16.29
C TYR A 53 -6.63 12.64 14.81
N ARG A 54 -6.29 13.71 14.09
CA ARG A 54 -5.93 13.64 12.67
C ARG A 54 -4.46 14.03 12.48
N TYR A 55 -3.70 13.16 11.82
CA TYR A 55 -2.27 13.33 11.60
C TYR A 55 -1.91 13.14 10.13
N PRO A 56 -1.26 14.12 9.48
CA PRO A 56 -0.65 13.90 8.18
C PRO A 56 0.65 13.10 8.35
N ILE A 57 0.84 12.08 7.52
CA ILE A 57 2.11 11.33 7.44
C ILE A 57 2.58 11.29 6.00
N VAL A 58 3.89 11.06 5.82
CA VAL A 58 4.47 10.73 4.53
C VAL A 58 5.14 9.37 4.63
N ILE A 59 4.96 8.54 3.61
CA ILE A 59 5.69 7.28 3.48
C ILE A 59 6.77 7.49 2.42
N ARG A 60 8.03 7.20 2.76
CA ARG A 60 9.20 7.33 1.88
C ARG A 60 10.01 6.04 1.96
N ASP A 61 10.14 5.34 0.84
CA ASP A 61 10.80 4.03 0.78
C ASP A 61 10.23 3.04 1.81
N GLY A 62 8.92 3.08 2.01
CA GLY A 62 8.22 2.28 3.02
C GLY A 62 8.45 2.71 4.48
N VAL A 63 9.22 3.76 4.75
CA VAL A 63 9.38 4.34 6.10
C VAL A 63 8.28 5.37 6.35
N VAL A 64 7.59 5.26 7.48
CA VAL A 64 6.55 6.21 7.90
C VAL A 64 7.20 7.36 8.65
N ASP A 65 6.95 8.59 8.20
CA ASP A 65 7.50 9.80 8.78
C ASP A 65 6.40 10.84 9.02
N ASP A 66 6.56 11.67 10.05
CA ASP A 66 5.62 12.74 10.37
C ASP A 66 5.78 13.92 9.41
N ALA A 67 4.75 14.18 8.62
CA ALA A 67 4.78 15.29 7.68
C ALA A 67 4.45 16.64 8.34
N GLY A 68 4.07 16.65 9.62
CA GLY A 68 3.61 17.83 10.36
C GLY A 68 4.69 18.54 11.18
N GLY A 69 5.89 17.97 11.33
CA GLY A 69 6.97 18.53 12.14
C GLY A 69 6.71 18.50 13.66
N ASN A 70 5.81 17.63 14.14
CA ASN A 70 5.37 17.60 15.54
C ASN A 70 6.35 16.91 16.49
N GLY A 71 7.56 16.55 16.02
CA GLY A 71 8.59 15.91 16.85
C GLY A 71 8.19 14.51 17.35
N VAL A 72 7.30 13.83 16.64
CA VAL A 72 6.94 12.45 16.93
C VAL A 72 7.96 11.52 16.29
N ASP A 73 8.72 10.81 17.12
CA ASP A 73 9.56 9.70 16.67
C ASP A 73 8.67 8.53 16.23
N ALA A 74 8.22 8.59 14.98
CA ALA A 74 7.47 7.52 14.35
C ALA A 74 8.46 6.47 13.81
N SER A 75 8.82 5.50 14.64
CA SER A 75 9.55 4.32 14.16
C SER A 75 8.54 3.35 13.56
N GLY A 76 8.16 3.53 12.29
CA GLY A 76 7.16 2.71 11.62
C GLY A 76 7.53 2.34 10.19
N ARG A 77 7.15 1.13 9.75
CA ARG A 77 7.36 0.68 8.37
C ARG A 77 6.06 0.18 7.74
N ALA A 78 5.88 0.50 6.47
CA ALA A 78 4.91 -0.10 5.57
C ALA A 78 5.60 -1.23 4.80
N GLY A 79 5.29 -2.48 5.18
CA GLY A 79 5.78 -3.64 4.46
C GLY A 79 5.24 -3.69 3.02
N THR A 80 5.92 -4.47 2.17
CA THR A 80 5.53 -4.72 0.76
C THR A 80 4.20 -5.50 0.62
N ASP A 81 3.71 -6.11 1.71
CA ASP A 81 2.36 -6.68 1.84
C ASP A 81 1.33 -5.68 2.42
N GLY A 82 1.81 -4.53 2.88
CA GLY A 82 1.05 -3.43 3.43
C GLY A 82 0.81 -3.48 4.90
N ARG A 83 1.37 -4.46 5.60
CA ARG A 83 1.40 -4.45 7.05
C ARG A 83 2.09 -3.18 7.53
N ILE A 84 1.42 -2.47 8.42
CA ILE A 84 1.94 -1.32 9.14
C ILE A 84 2.21 -1.78 10.56
N THR A 85 3.40 -1.50 11.07
CA THR A 85 3.72 -1.64 12.48
C THR A 85 4.64 -0.50 12.85
N GLY A 86 4.41 0.11 14.00
CA GLY A 86 5.27 1.17 14.48
C GLY A 86 4.99 1.56 15.92
N THR A 87 5.83 2.46 16.40
CA THR A 87 5.70 3.09 17.70
C THR A 87 5.85 4.59 17.52
N ILE A 88 5.02 5.36 18.20
CA ILE A 88 5.11 6.81 18.28
C ILE A 88 5.49 7.15 19.71
N ARG A 89 6.55 7.92 19.90
CA ARG A 89 6.98 8.39 21.22
C ARG A 89 6.77 9.89 21.34
N SER A 90 6.28 10.33 22.50
CA SER A 90 6.15 11.73 22.86
C SER A 90 6.43 11.90 24.35
N GLY A 91 7.61 12.43 24.69
CA GLY A 91 8.10 12.43 26.07
C GLY A 91 8.16 11.02 26.66
N LEU A 92 7.43 10.78 27.75
CA LEU A 92 7.32 9.45 28.40
C LEU A 92 6.19 8.58 27.81
N ALA A 93 5.35 9.14 26.94
CA ALA A 93 4.24 8.42 26.32
C ALA A 93 4.74 7.59 25.13
N SER A 94 4.25 6.35 25.02
CA SER A 94 4.62 5.42 23.96
C SER A 94 3.36 4.77 23.39
N VAL A 95 3.08 5.02 22.11
CA VAL A 95 1.90 4.53 21.40
C VAL A 95 2.31 3.47 20.40
N SER A 96 1.81 2.25 20.58
CA SER A 96 1.96 1.17 19.62
C SER A 96 0.90 1.27 18.53
N VAL A 97 1.29 1.10 17.28
CA VAL A 97 0.40 1.17 16.10
C VAL A 97 0.58 -0.08 15.25
N SER A 98 -0.53 -0.65 14.80
CA SER A 98 -0.51 -1.76 13.83
C SER A 98 -1.71 -1.69 12.90
N GLY A 99 -1.57 -2.22 11.69
CA GLY A 99 -2.68 -2.32 10.74
C GLY A 99 -2.21 -2.69 9.34
N ARG A 100 -3.00 -2.30 8.34
CA ARG A 100 -2.68 -2.62 6.94
C ARG A 100 -3.16 -1.54 5.97
N LEU A 101 -2.33 -1.25 4.97
CA LEU A 101 -2.66 -0.45 3.80
C LEU A 101 -3.11 -1.33 2.63
N ARG A 102 -4.09 -0.85 1.86
CA ARG A 102 -4.62 -1.46 0.63
C ARG A 102 -4.97 -0.35 -0.37
N GLY A 103 -4.27 -0.30 -1.50
CA GLY A 103 -4.45 0.77 -2.49
C GLY A 103 -4.22 2.14 -1.86
N THR A 104 -5.25 2.99 -1.87
CA THR A 104 -5.24 4.36 -1.33
C THR A 104 -5.90 4.49 0.05
N ALA A 105 -6.14 3.37 0.74
CA ALA A 105 -6.78 3.34 2.04
C ALA A 105 -6.03 2.43 3.03
N GLY A 106 -6.27 2.61 4.32
CA GLY A 106 -5.74 1.76 5.36
C GLY A 106 -6.52 1.82 6.65
N SER A 107 -6.30 0.84 7.53
CA SER A 107 -6.88 0.83 8.87
C SER A 107 -6.12 -0.07 9.82
N GLY A 108 -6.37 0.12 11.12
CA GLY A 108 -5.78 -0.71 12.16
C GLY A 108 -6.12 -0.27 13.58
N ARG A 109 -5.27 -0.64 14.52
CA ARG A 109 -5.39 -0.39 15.97
C ARG A 109 -4.19 0.41 16.45
N TRP A 110 -4.44 1.24 17.46
CA TRP A 110 -3.40 1.88 18.25
C TRP A 110 -3.67 1.71 19.75
N SER A 111 -2.62 1.77 20.55
CA SER A 111 -2.70 1.69 22.01
C SER A 111 -1.58 2.50 22.67
N LEU A 112 -1.96 3.42 23.55
CA LEU A 112 -1.08 4.15 24.44
C LEU A 112 -0.94 3.39 25.75
N ALA A 113 0.31 3.10 26.15
CA ALA A 113 0.65 2.56 27.46
C ALA A 113 1.07 3.69 28.44
N GLY A 114 1.05 3.41 29.74
CA GLY A 114 1.51 4.33 30.79
C GLY A 114 0.44 4.66 31.83
N ILE A 115 0.55 5.85 32.43
CA ILE A 115 -0.26 6.29 33.58
C ILE A 115 -1.73 6.52 33.20
N SER A 116 -2.01 6.96 31.98
CA SER A 116 -3.37 7.14 31.45
C SER A 116 -3.53 6.36 30.14
N PRO A 117 -3.73 5.03 30.23
CA PRO A 117 -3.80 4.19 29.05
C PRO A 117 -5.07 4.47 28.26
N CYS A 118 -4.94 4.43 26.94
CA CYS A 118 -6.08 4.50 26.04
C CYS A 118 -5.77 3.79 24.73
N SER A 119 -6.81 3.44 23.99
CA SER A 119 -6.66 2.72 22.75
C SER A 119 -7.83 2.96 21.83
N GLY A 120 -7.67 2.57 20.57
CA GLY A 120 -8.76 2.56 19.62
C GLY A 120 -8.32 2.17 18.23
N ARG A 121 -9.06 2.62 17.22
CA ARG A 121 -8.79 2.31 15.82
C ARG A 121 -8.23 3.52 15.09
N TRP A 122 -7.55 3.25 13.99
CA TRP A 122 -7.17 4.26 13.03
C TRP A 122 -7.63 3.90 11.62
N THR A 123 -7.81 4.93 10.81
CA THR A 123 -8.04 4.82 9.36
C THR A 123 -7.08 5.77 8.64
N ALA A 124 -6.71 5.43 7.40
CA ALA A 124 -5.84 6.25 6.58
C ALA A 124 -6.40 6.37 5.17
N ARG A 125 -6.17 7.53 4.55
CA ARG A 125 -6.46 7.81 3.15
C ARG A 125 -5.28 8.51 2.50
N ARG A 126 -4.90 8.08 1.31
CA ARG A 126 -3.88 8.76 0.51
C ARG A 126 -4.44 10.12 0.05
N THR A 127 -3.63 11.15 0.09
CA THR A 127 -4.03 12.54 -0.21
C THR A 127 -3.39 13.12 -1.46
N GLY A 128 -2.64 12.30 -2.21
CA GLY A 128 -2.00 12.65 -3.49
C GLY A 128 -2.02 11.49 -4.46
#